data_AF-A0A7I7QRB9-F1
#
_entry.id   AF-A0A7I7QRB9-F1
#
_cell.length_a   1.000
_cell.length_b   1.000
_cell.length_c   1.000
_cell.angle_alpha   90.00
_cell.angle_beta   90.00
_cell.angle_gamma   90.00
#
_symmetry.space_group_name_H-M   'P 1'
#
loop_
_entity.id
_entity.type
_entity.pdbx_description
1 polymer ?
#
loop_
_entity_poly.entity_id
_entity_poly.type
_entity_poly.pdbx_seq_one_letter_code
_entity_poly.pdbx_strand_id
1 'polypeptide(L)'
;MTHKAIRFGVAAATLTSALSTSGIASADASDDFPIPHRMIITTCDTEQYMAAARDTSPVYFEWYVIDRSNRPADVQQQDFDRIHWFFSLDPVARRQYTEDTATNVYYENVATHWGNWAKLFFNNKGVVAKATDVCMNYPKGDMSIWNWHV
;
A
#
# COMPACT_ATOMS: atom_id res chain seq x y z
N MET A 1 -33.22 -23.32 -64.77
CA MET A 1 -33.99 -23.12 -63.51
C MET A 1 -33.73 -24.36 -62.65
N THR A 2 -32.66 -24.42 -61.86
CA THR A 2 -32.36 -23.81 -60.53
C THR A 2 -32.34 -24.89 -59.44
N HIS A 3 -31.10 -25.28 -59.11
CA HIS A 3 -30.54 -25.92 -57.92
C HIS A 3 -31.43 -26.30 -56.73
N LYS A 4 -31.20 -27.51 -56.19
CA LYS A 4 -30.91 -27.76 -54.76
C LYS A 4 -30.69 -29.26 -54.49
N ALA A 5 -29.48 -29.64 -54.07
CA ALA A 5 -29.27 -30.77 -53.16
C ALA A 5 -27.87 -30.68 -52.51
N ILE A 6 -27.85 -29.99 -51.37
CA ILE A 6 -27.19 -30.37 -50.12
C ILE A 6 -25.67 -30.61 -50.18
N ARG A 7 -24.96 -29.59 -49.70
CA ARG A 7 -23.53 -29.56 -49.41
C ARG A 7 -23.19 -30.55 -48.29
N PHE A 8 -22.08 -31.27 -48.49
CA PHE A 8 -21.43 -32.12 -47.49
C PHE A 8 -21.18 -31.36 -46.19
N GLY A 9 -21.68 -31.92 -45.09
CA GLY A 9 -21.44 -31.44 -43.73
C GLY A 9 -20.19 -32.06 -43.11
N VAL A 10 -19.70 -31.34 -42.10
CA VAL A 10 -18.70 -31.72 -41.08
C VAL A 10 -17.23 -31.41 -41.46
N ALA A 11 -16.86 -30.13 -41.30
CA ALA A 11 -15.53 -29.77 -40.86
C ALA A 11 -15.58 -29.57 -39.34
N ALA A 12 -15.08 -30.53 -38.57
CA ALA A 12 -14.93 -30.42 -37.12
C ALA A 12 -13.79 -29.44 -36.81
N ALA A 13 -14.15 -28.21 -36.44
CA ALA A 13 -13.19 -27.23 -35.93
C ALA A 13 -12.86 -27.56 -34.47
N THR A 14 -11.75 -28.25 -34.23
CA THR A 14 -11.16 -28.41 -32.90
C THR A 14 -10.52 -27.09 -32.46
N LEU A 15 -11.30 -26.22 -31.82
CA LEU A 15 -10.78 -25.13 -31.00
C LEU A 15 -10.32 -25.72 -29.66
N THR A 16 -9.15 -26.38 -29.67
CA THR A 16 -8.45 -26.71 -28.43
C THR A 16 -7.96 -25.42 -27.80
N SER A 17 -8.72 -24.98 -26.79
CA SER A 17 -8.38 -24.07 -25.71
C SER A 17 -6.89 -24.03 -25.37
N ALA A 18 -6.17 -23.07 -25.95
CA ALA A 18 -4.99 -22.51 -25.32
C ALA A 18 -5.49 -21.58 -24.21
N LEU A 19 -5.82 -22.15 -23.05
CA LEU A 19 -5.82 -21.40 -21.80
C LEU A 19 -4.36 -21.06 -21.52
N SER A 20 -3.91 -19.95 -22.10
CA SER A 20 -2.70 -19.27 -21.68
C SER A 20 -2.82 -19.11 -20.18
N THR A 21 -2.03 -19.86 -19.41
CA THR A 21 -1.81 -19.53 -18.01
C THR A 21 -1.13 -18.18 -18.02
N SER A 22 -1.93 -17.12 -17.83
CA SER A 22 -1.43 -15.81 -17.50
C SER A 22 -0.61 -16.01 -16.22
N GLY A 23 0.71 -16.17 -16.36
CA GLY A 23 1.60 -16.09 -15.21
C GLY A 23 1.29 -14.78 -14.50
N ILE A 24 1.32 -14.79 -13.17
CA ILE A 24 1.25 -13.54 -12.42
C ILE A 24 2.39 -12.68 -12.96
N ALA A 25 2.03 -11.62 -13.68
CA ALA A 25 2.97 -10.60 -14.05
C ALA A 25 3.37 -9.93 -12.74
N SER A 26 4.46 -10.41 -12.13
CA SER A 26 5.15 -9.66 -11.09
C SER A 26 5.68 -8.42 -11.79
N ALA A 27 5.12 -7.25 -11.46
CA ALA A 27 5.74 -6.02 -11.91
C ALA A 27 7.20 -6.04 -11.44
N ASP A 28 8.15 -5.72 -12.32
CA ASP A 28 9.58 -5.64 -12.00
C ASP A 28 9.84 -4.36 -11.19
N ALA A 29 9.15 -4.27 -10.04
CA ALA A 29 9.27 -3.21 -9.09
C ALA A 29 10.67 -3.34 -8.48
N SER A 30 11.47 -2.28 -8.59
CA SER A 30 12.66 -2.14 -7.75
C SER A 30 12.29 -2.47 -6.31
N ASP A 31 13.22 -2.99 -5.50
CA ASP A 31 12.96 -3.41 -4.12
C ASP A 31 12.24 -2.33 -3.27
N ASP A 32 12.39 -1.07 -3.65
CA ASP A 32 11.78 0.11 -3.04
C ASP A 32 10.48 0.65 -3.68
N PHE A 33 9.80 -0.09 -4.56
CA PHE A 33 8.58 0.38 -5.23
C PHE A 33 7.37 -0.55 -4.99
N PRO A 34 6.14 0.02 -4.88
CA PRO A 34 5.82 1.40 -4.50
C PRO A 34 6.10 1.72 -3.02
N ILE A 35 6.14 0.71 -2.15
CA ILE A 35 6.48 0.86 -0.73
C ILE A 35 7.93 0.40 -0.51
N PRO A 36 8.79 1.18 0.19
CA PRO A 36 10.19 0.83 0.37
C PRO A 36 10.40 -0.50 1.10
N HIS A 37 11.41 -1.29 0.70
CA HIS A 37 11.73 -2.58 1.33
C HIS A 37 11.87 -2.46 2.85
N ARG A 38 12.52 -1.39 3.31
CA ARG A 38 12.72 -1.11 4.74
C ARG A 38 11.41 -1.00 5.52
N MET A 39 10.35 -0.48 4.92
CA MET A 39 9.03 -0.46 5.54
C MET A 39 8.37 -1.84 5.52
N ILE A 40 8.59 -2.63 4.47
CA ILE A 40 8.08 -4.00 4.40
C ILE A 40 8.64 -4.85 5.53
N ILE A 41 9.96 -4.76 5.79
CA ILE A 41 10.64 -5.61 6.77
C ILE A 41 10.71 -5.02 8.19
N THR A 42 10.24 -3.79 8.40
CA THR A 42 10.35 -3.16 9.73
C THR A 42 9.60 -3.96 10.79
N THR A 43 10.22 -4.09 11.97
CA THR A 43 9.63 -4.74 13.16
C THR A 43 9.14 -3.72 14.20
N CYS A 44 9.31 -2.43 13.90
CA CYS A 44 8.75 -1.35 14.69
C CYS A 44 7.23 -1.32 14.54
N ASP A 45 6.53 -0.96 15.62
CA ASP A 45 5.11 -0.61 15.51
C ASP A 45 4.94 0.82 14.96
N THR A 46 3.68 1.21 14.82
CA THR A 46 3.31 2.52 14.29
C THR A 46 3.87 3.65 15.14
N GLU A 47 3.72 3.57 16.46
CA GLU A 47 4.11 4.61 17.40
C GLU A 47 5.64 4.78 17.45
N GLN A 48 6.37 3.67 17.46
CA GLN A 48 7.83 3.67 17.35
C GLN A 48 8.31 4.34 16.08
N TYR A 49 7.69 4.01 14.95
CA TYR A 49 8.02 4.62 13.67
C TYR A 49 7.70 6.12 13.68
N MET A 50 6.53 6.53 14.19
CA MET A 50 6.15 7.94 14.28
C MET A 50 7.08 8.74 15.18
N ALA A 51 7.45 8.20 16.34
CA ALA A 51 8.40 8.86 17.24
C ALA A 51 9.78 9.01 16.61
N ALA A 52 10.26 7.99 15.89
CA ALA A 52 11.48 8.10 15.10
C ALA A 52 11.38 9.12 13.97
N ALA A 53 10.24 9.19 13.29
CA ALA A 53 10.01 10.17 12.24
C ALA A 53 9.92 11.60 12.78
N ARG A 54 9.34 11.80 13.98
CA ARG A 54 9.35 13.09 14.71
C ARG A 54 10.76 13.58 14.92
N ASP A 55 11.66 12.73 15.39
CA ASP A 55 13.00 13.17 15.79
C ASP A 55 13.98 13.23 14.61
N THR A 56 13.83 12.37 13.59
CA THR A 56 14.73 12.31 12.42
C THR A 56 14.25 13.11 11.21
N SER A 57 12.95 13.42 11.17
CA SER A 57 12.26 14.11 10.06
C SER A 57 11.18 15.06 10.58
N PRO A 58 11.48 15.96 11.52
CA PRO A 58 10.47 16.74 12.26
C PRO A 58 9.52 17.52 11.35
N VAL A 59 10.04 18.12 10.28
CA VAL A 59 9.19 18.81 9.29
C VAL A 59 8.17 17.87 8.67
N TYR A 60 8.53 16.64 8.29
CA TYR A 60 7.55 15.71 7.71
C TYR A 60 6.55 15.20 8.75
N PHE A 61 6.98 15.01 9.99
CA PHE A 61 6.10 14.65 11.10
C PHE A 61 5.08 15.75 11.37
N GLU A 62 5.52 16.98 11.61
CA GLU A 62 4.67 18.15 11.89
C GLU A 62 3.64 18.37 10.78
N TRP A 63 4.09 18.34 9.51
CA TRP A 63 3.18 18.50 8.39
C TRP A 63 2.14 17.39 8.31
N TYR A 64 2.52 16.14 8.61
CA TYR A 64 1.59 15.03 8.62
C TYR A 64 0.54 15.17 9.72
N VAL A 65 0.94 15.48 10.96
CA VAL A 65 -0.01 15.62 12.07
C VAL A 65 -0.90 16.86 11.94
N ILE A 66 -0.39 17.96 11.39
CA ILE A 66 -1.19 19.14 11.05
C ILE A 66 -2.18 18.81 9.93
N ASP A 67 -1.74 18.20 8.84
CA ASP A 67 -2.63 17.80 7.73
C ASP A 67 -3.73 16.85 8.23
N ARG A 68 -3.37 15.87 9.07
CA ARG A 68 -4.32 14.96 9.72
C ARG A 68 -5.32 15.71 10.58
N SER A 69 -4.88 16.64 11.43
CA SER A 69 -5.76 17.41 12.33
C SER A 69 -6.79 18.26 11.57
N ASN A 70 -6.47 18.65 10.33
CA ASN A 70 -7.38 19.38 9.45
C ASN A 70 -8.39 18.48 8.72
N ARG A 71 -8.35 17.15 8.90
CA ARG A 71 -9.31 16.22 8.30
C ARG A 71 -10.55 16.03 9.18
N PRO A 72 -11.71 15.68 8.59
CA PRO A 72 -12.87 15.21 9.34
C PRO A 72 -12.51 14.05 10.30
N ALA A 73 -13.17 13.98 11.45
CA ALA A 73 -12.83 13.02 12.51
C ALA A 73 -12.91 11.55 12.06
N ASP A 74 -13.84 11.23 11.15
CA ASP A 74 -13.97 9.91 10.53
C ASP A 74 -12.79 9.57 9.61
N VAL A 75 -12.29 10.55 8.84
CA VAL A 75 -11.09 10.38 8.00
C VAL A 75 -9.84 10.24 8.87
N GLN A 76 -9.75 10.98 9.97
CA GLN A 76 -8.67 10.81 10.95
C GLN A 76 -8.67 9.38 11.51
N GLN A 77 -9.83 8.88 11.96
CA GLN A 77 -9.94 7.53 12.51
C GLN A 77 -9.61 6.47 11.44
N GLN A 78 -10.11 6.64 10.22
CA GLN A 78 -9.82 5.75 9.11
C GLN A 78 -8.32 5.63 8.82
N ASP A 79 -7.60 6.75 8.79
CA ASP A 79 -6.14 6.76 8.63
C ASP A 79 -5.43 6.06 9.79
N PHE A 80 -5.82 6.35 11.03
CA PHE A 80 -5.27 5.69 12.21
C PHE A 80 -5.43 4.17 12.11
N ASP A 81 -6.65 3.70 11.86
CA ASP A 81 -6.97 2.27 11.76
C ASP A 81 -6.20 1.62 10.60
N ARG A 82 -6.11 2.31 9.46
CA ARG A 82 -5.46 1.79 8.25
C ARG A 82 -3.95 1.66 8.43
N ILE A 83 -3.30 2.66 9.04
CA ILE A 83 -1.87 2.61 9.33
C ILE A 83 -1.58 1.50 10.34
N HIS A 84 -2.35 1.41 11.44
CA HIS A 84 -2.17 0.33 12.41
C HIS A 84 -2.37 -1.05 11.78
N TRP A 85 -3.38 -1.20 10.91
CA TRP A 85 -3.59 -2.42 10.13
C TRP A 85 -2.35 -2.75 9.29
N PHE A 86 -1.80 -1.79 8.54
CA PHE A 86 -0.60 -2.02 7.72
C PHE A 86 0.59 -2.48 8.57
N PHE A 87 0.82 -1.85 9.73
CA PHE A 87 1.90 -2.25 10.64
C PHE A 87 1.63 -3.61 11.32
N SER A 88 0.37 -4.05 11.41
CA SER A 88 0.03 -5.40 11.92
C SER A 88 0.32 -6.53 10.93
N LEU A 89 0.48 -6.22 9.64
CA LEU A 89 0.76 -7.21 8.61
C LEU A 89 2.19 -7.75 8.72
N ASP A 90 2.36 -9.03 8.38
CA ASP A 90 3.69 -9.62 8.15
C ASP A 90 4.32 -9.10 6.84
N PRO A 91 5.62 -9.32 6.61
CA PRO A 91 6.29 -8.85 5.39
C PRO A 91 5.67 -9.35 4.09
N VAL A 92 5.12 -10.58 4.06
CA VAL A 92 4.49 -11.15 2.85
C VAL A 92 3.18 -10.43 2.56
N ALA A 93 2.35 -10.20 3.57
CA ALA A 93 1.11 -9.46 3.44
C ALA A 93 1.34 -7.99 3.09
N ARG A 94 2.39 -7.34 3.65
CA ARG A 94 2.78 -5.97 3.24
C ARG A 94 3.22 -5.91 1.78
N ARG A 95 3.94 -6.93 1.28
CA ARG A 95 4.27 -7.04 -0.14
C ARG A 95 3.02 -7.24 -1.00
N GLN A 96 2.10 -8.10 -0.59
CA GLN A 96 0.85 -8.27 -1.34
C GLN A 96 0.05 -6.95 -1.40
N TYR A 97 -0.05 -6.24 -0.27
CA TYR A 97 -0.67 -4.91 -0.23
C TYR A 97 0.00 -3.92 -1.19
N THR A 98 1.33 -3.97 -1.29
CA THR A 98 2.14 -3.15 -2.20
C THR A 98 1.80 -3.44 -3.67
N GLU A 99 1.62 -4.71 -4.04
CA GLU A 99 1.20 -5.11 -5.39
C GLU A 99 -0.25 -4.71 -5.70
N ASP A 100 -1.16 -4.93 -4.75
CA ASP A 100 -2.58 -4.59 -4.90
C ASP A 100 -2.76 -3.07 -5.10
N THR A 101 -2.02 -2.26 -4.36
CA THR A 101 -2.04 -0.80 -4.49
C THR A 101 -1.35 -0.29 -5.76
N ALA A 102 -0.33 -1.00 -6.27
CA ALA A 102 0.31 -0.66 -7.55
C ALA A 102 -0.58 -0.94 -8.76
N THR A 103 -1.39 -2.00 -8.69
CA THR A 103 -2.14 -2.54 -9.84
C THR A 103 -3.61 -2.15 -9.85
N ASN A 104 -4.18 -1.78 -8.69
CA ASN A 104 -5.57 -1.36 -8.58
C ASN A 104 -5.68 0.02 -7.90
N VAL A 105 -5.97 1.03 -8.71
CA VAL A 105 -6.13 2.43 -8.27
C VAL A 105 -7.22 2.63 -7.21
N TYR A 106 -8.18 1.70 -7.09
CA TYR A 106 -9.27 1.77 -6.12
C TYR A 106 -9.05 0.91 -4.88
N TYR A 107 -7.92 0.20 -4.79
CA TYR A 107 -7.67 -0.72 -3.68
C TYR A 107 -7.45 0.03 -2.36
N GLU A 108 -6.69 1.13 -2.39
CA GLU A 108 -6.45 1.94 -1.21
C GLU A 108 -7.53 3.01 -1.05
N ASN A 109 -8.56 2.70 -0.27
CA ASN A 109 -9.71 3.58 -0.11
C ASN A 109 -9.35 4.87 0.65
N VAL A 110 -8.39 4.85 1.58
CA VAL A 110 -8.01 6.05 2.35
C VAL A 110 -7.38 7.10 1.43
N ALA A 111 -6.67 6.66 0.39
CA ALA A 111 -6.12 7.56 -0.63
C ALA A 111 -7.20 8.35 -1.38
N THR A 112 -8.44 7.86 -1.46
CA THR A 112 -9.56 8.58 -2.10
C THR A 112 -10.13 9.70 -1.21
N HIS A 113 -9.94 9.61 0.10
CA HIS A 113 -10.37 10.64 1.06
C HIS A 113 -9.24 11.61 1.43
N TRP A 114 -8.00 11.11 1.42
CA TRP A 114 -6.81 11.89 1.79
C TRP A 114 -5.56 11.37 1.07
N GLY A 115 -5.15 12.02 -0.01
CA GLY A 115 -3.98 11.59 -0.80
C GLY A 115 -2.64 11.59 -0.06
N ASN A 116 -2.51 12.30 1.07
CA ASN A 116 -1.30 12.35 1.88
C ASN A 116 -1.33 11.42 3.10
N TRP A 117 -2.35 10.57 3.27
CA TRP A 117 -2.54 9.73 4.48
C TRP A 117 -1.30 8.91 4.88
N ALA A 118 -0.54 8.38 3.90
CA ALA A 118 0.67 7.61 4.17
C ALA A 118 1.99 8.38 3.95
N LYS A 119 1.98 9.72 3.86
CA LYS A 119 3.16 10.54 3.56
C LYS A 119 4.30 10.39 4.56
N LEU A 120 3.98 10.28 5.84
CA LEU A 120 4.98 10.06 6.89
C LEU A 120 5.55 8.64 6.85
N PHE A 121 4.69 7.67 6.48
CA PHE A 121 4.97 6.25 6.65
C PHE A 121 5.72 5.63 5.48
N PHE A 122 5.18 5.67 4.27
CA PHE A 122 5.83 4.98 3.14
C PHE A 122 5.83 5.71 1.81
N ASN A 123 5.14 6.85 1.69
CA ASN A 123 5.21 7.63 0.45
C ASN A 123 6.45 8.54 0.36
N ASN A 124 7.30 8.57 1.41
CA ASN A 124 8.58 9.27 1.40
C ASN A 124 9.73 8.34 1.80
N LYS A 125 10.50 7.90 0.80
CA LYS A 125 11.63 6.96 0.98
C LYS A 125 12.71 7.48 1.95
N GLY A 126 12.97 8.79 1.95
CA GLY A 126 13.98 9.41 2.82
C GLY A 126 13.55 9.46 4.28
N VAL A 127 12.25 9.65 4.55
CA VAL A 127 11.69 9.55 5.90
C VAL A 127 11.75 8.09 6.38
N VAL A 128 11.32 7.15 5.53
CA VAL A 128 11.36 5.71 5.83
C VAL A 128 12.75 5.27 6.21
N ALA A 129 13.77 5.62 5.40
CA ALA A 129 15.15 5.24 5.67
C ALA A 129 15.61 5.70 7.05
N LYS A 130 15.46 7.00 7.35
CA LYS A 130 15.91 7.57 8.63
C LYS A 130 15.14 7.05 9.83
N ALA A 131 13.82 6.89 9.72
CA ALA A 131 13.00 6.42 10.84
C ALA A 131 13.22 4.93 11.12
N THR A 132 13.27 4.08 10.08
CA THR A 132 13.51 2.63 10.25
C THR A 132 14.89 2.30 10.82
N ASP A 133 15.90 3.15 10.59
CA ASP A 133 17.24 2.98 11.18
C ASP A 133 17.25 3.07 12.71
N VAL A 134 16.29 3.76 13.33
CA VAL A 134 16.32 4.07 14.77
C VAL A 134 15.03 3.77 15.53
N CYS A 135 13.95 3.35 14.86
CA CYS A 135 12.63 3.22 15.50
C CYS A 135 12.58 2.21 16.65
N MET A 136 13.46 1.21 16.67
CA MET A 136 13.56 0.26 17.79
C MET A 136 14.00 0.90 19.12
N ASN A 137 14.54 2.13 19.09
CA ASN A 137 14.96 2.87 20.28
C ASN A 137 13.81 3.61 20.97
N TYR A 138 12.60 3.60 20.40
CA TYR A 138 11.43 4.28 20.93
C TYR A 138 10.48 3.29 21.64
N PRO A 139 9.67 3.76 22.62
CA PRO A 139 8.69 2.91 23.29
C PRO A 139 7.61 2.43 22.32
N LYS A 140 7.23 1.15 22.47
CA LYS A 140 6.10 0.55 21.75
C LYS A 140 4.76 1.05 22.29
N GLY A 141 3.80 1.27 21.39
CA GLY A 141 2.42 1.64 21.73
C GLY A 141 2.27 2.96 22.49
N ASP A 142 3.24 3.88 22.38
CA ASP A 142 3.11 5.23 22.94
C ASP A 142 2.12 6.07 22.14
N MET A 143 0.84 5.89 22.48
CA MET A 143 -0.28 6.58 21.84
C MET A 143 -0.24 8.11 22.00
N SER A 144 0.60 8.65 22.89
CA SER A 144 0.73 10.10 23.04
C SER A 144 1.28 10.77 21.78
N ILE A 145 1.97 10.03 20.91
CA ILE A 145 2.50 10.55 19.64
C ILE A 145 1.40 11.04 18.68
N TRP A 146 0.18 10.54 18.84
CA TRP A 146 -0.99 10.95 18.06
C TRP A 146 -1.66 12.21 18.62
N ASN A 147 -1.36 12.60 19.86
CA ASN A 147 -1.92 13.78 20.50
C ASN A 147 -1.17 15.02 20.03
N TRP A 148 -1.50 15.48 18.82
CA TRP A 148 -1.06 16.79 18.36
C TRP A 148 -1.94 17.88 18.96
N HIS A 149 -1.35 18.74 19.78
CA HIS A 149 -2.00 19.95 20.25
C HIS A 149 -1.87 21.01 19.15
N VAL A 150 -3.02 21.47 18.64
CA VAL A 150 -3.09 22.68 17.80
C VAL A 150 -3.00 23.94 18.65
#